data_AF-A0A7S3RR92-F1
#
_entry.id   AF-A0A7S3RR92-F1
#
_cell.length_a   1.000
_cell.length_b   1.000
_cell.length_c   1.000
_cell.angle_alpha   90.00
_cell.angle_beta   90.00
_cell.angle_gamma   90.00
#
_symmetry.space_group_name_H-M   'P 1'
#
loop_
_entity.id
_entity.type
_entity.pdbx_description
1 polymer ?
#
loop_
_entity_poly.entity_id
_entity_poly.type
_entity_poly.pdbx_seq_one_letter_code
_entity_poly.pdbx_strand_id
1 'polypeptide(L)'
;VFARVTSSLARLRVDAILAVDLGGDSLTGGVDFASDPECGRDRQVLHALRASRIPCTHLVLGPGCDGESAVGAMRAAVRHVDESGALLGVVPLAPLLEPLCRHSAPLAPNRTPNIIKSALERAAAPPEAADEGDGEGSGAARPDLCTINRHGNTAHVPWSWLTVALAIKLSDA
;
A
#
# COMPACT_ATOMS: atom_id res chain seq x y z
N VAL A 1 6.79 -0.72 22.52
CA VAL A 1 5.66 -0.03 21.82
C VAL A 1 4.34 -0.72 22.12
N PHE A 2 4.24 -2.02 21.85
CA PHE A 2 3.08 -2.89 22.05
C PHE A 2 2.23 -2.60 23.31
N ALA A 3 2.78 -2.79 24.52
CA ALA A 3 2.03 -2.60 25.77
C ALA A 3 1.45 -1.18 25.95
N ARG A 4 2.12 -0.15 25.42
CA ARG A 4 1.65 1.24 25.52
C ARG A 4 0.49 1.50 24.56
N VAL A 5 0.55 0.97 23.34
CA VAL A 5 -0.53 1.11 22.34
C VAL A 5 -1.79 0.40 22.84
N THR A 6 -1.67 -0.86 23.27
CA THR A 6 -2.81 -1.63 23.79
C THR A 6 -3.44 -0.96 25.01
N SER A 7 -2.63 -0.45 25.95
CA SER A 7 -3.15 0.27 27.12
C SER A 7 -3.86 1.57 26.75
N SER A 8 -3.41 2.29 25.73
CA SER A 8 -4.06 3.52 25.28
C SER A 8 -5.40 3.21 24.59
N LEU A 9 -5.43 2.20 23.71
CA LEU A 9 -6.65 1.78 23.01
C LEU A 9 -7.75 1.33 24.00
N ALA A 10 -7.38 0.57 25.03
CA ALA A 10 -8.30 0.15 26.08
C ALA A 10 -8.97 1.32 26.81
N ARG A 11 -8.29 2.47 26.91
CA ARG A 11 -8.84 3.68 27.55
C ARG A 11 -9.76 4.47 26.65
N LEU A 12 -9.55 4.41 25.33
CA LEU A 12 -10.36 5.14 24.35
C LEU A 12 -11.77 4.54 24.19
N ARG A 13 -11.96 3.26 24.56
CA ARG A 13 -13.25 2.56 24.48
C ARG A 13 -13.89 2.68 23.08
N VAL A 14 -13.09 2.50 22.04
CA VAL A 14 -13.56 2.52 20.66
C VAL A 14 -14.17 1.17 20.29
N ASP A 15 -15.23 1.20 19.49
CA ASP A 15 -15.93 -0.01 19.04
C ASP A 15 -15.20 -0.72 17.89
N ALA A 16 -14.44 0.02 17.09
CA ALA A 16 -13.69 -0.50 15.95
C ALA A 16 -12.49 0.38 15.60
N ILE A 17 -11.51 -0.20 14.91
CA ILE A 17 -10.33 0.49 14.38
C ILE A 17 -10.23 0.27 12.88
N LEU A 18 -10.11 1.37 12.15
CA LEU A 18 -9.68 1.36 10.75
C LEU A 18 -8.22 1.80 10.67
N ALA A 19 -7.33 0.84 10.43
CA ALA A 19 -5.91 1.12 10.20
C ALA A 19 -5.69 1.37 8.71
N VAL A 20 -5.02 2.46 8.35
CA VAL A 20 -4.74 2.81 6.96
C VAL A 20 -3.23 2.87 6.76
N ASP A 21 -2.74 2.04 5.86
CA ASP A 21 -1.35 1.92 5.45
C ASP A 21 -1.23 2.36 3.98
N LEU A 22 -0.17 3.13 3.71
CA LEU A 22 0.17 3.66 2.40
C LEU A 22 1.42 2.94 1.87
N GLY A 23 1.21 1.89 1.09
CA GLY A 23 2.31 1.13 0.47
C GLY A 23 2.46 -0.30 0.97
N GLY A 24 2.04 -0.61 2.19
CA GLY A 24 1.98 -2.00 2.66
C GLY A 24 3.26 -2.50 3.32
N ASP A 25 4.12 -1.61 3.80
CA ASP A 25 5.28 -1.97 4.62
C ASP A 25 4.86 -2.71 5.91
N SER A 26 3.65 -2.47 6.44
CA SER A 26 3.10 -3.25 7.53
C SER A 26 2.87 -4.74 7.20
N LEU A 27 2.79 -5.09 5.90
CA LEU A 27 2.67 -6.48 5.44
C LEU A 27 4.03 -7.14 5.20
N THR A 28 5.03 -6.38 4.77
CA THR A 28 6.33 -6.89 4.33
C THR A 28 7.45 -6.68 5.34
N GLY A 29 7.28 -5.73 6.26
CA GLY A 29 8.31 -5.21 7.18
C GLY A 29 9.13 -4.04 6.64
N GLY A 30 8.86 -3.59 5.41
CA GLY A 30 9.55 -2.47 4.77
C GLY A 30 11.07 -2.69 4.63
N VAL A 31 11.83 -1.59 4.57
CA VAL A 31 13.30 -1.60 4.48
C VAL A 31 14.02 -1.39 5.81
N ASP A 32 13.28 -1.04 6.87
CA ASP A 32 13.83 -0.58 8.15
C ASP A 32 14.60 -1.68 8.92
N PHE A 33 14.26 -2.96 8.73
CA PHE A 33 14.91 -4.08 9.43
C PHE A 33 15.14 -5.29 8.52
N ALA A 34 16.15 -5.20 7.65
CA ALA A 34 16.50 -6.27 6.72
C ALA A 34 16.81 -7.62 7.40
N SER A 35 17.28 -7.61 8.65
CA SER A 35 17.60 -8.83 9.41
C SER A 35 16.39 -9.45 10.13
N ASP A 36 15.37 -8.65 10.45
CA ASP A 36 14.15 -9.12 11.10
C ASP A 36 12.97 -8.20 10.74
N PRO A 37 12.21 -8.53 9.68
CA PRO A 37 11.04 -7.77 9.26
C PRO A 37 10.01 -7.55 10.38
N GLU A 38 9.90 -8.46 11.36
CA GLU A 38 8.96 -8.34 12.49
C GLU A 38 9.30 -7.18 13.42
N CYS A 39 10.52 -6.67 13.35
CA CYS A 39 10.95 -5.49 14.08
C CYS A 39 10.57 -4.17 13.39
N GLY A 40 10.07 -4.20 12.15
CA GLY A 40 9.50 -3.04 11.45
C GLY A 40 8.43 -2.34 12.29
N ARG A 41 8.49 -1.00 12.35
CA ARG A 41 7.58 -0.21 13.19
C ARG A 41 6.12 -0.51 12.88
N ASP A 42 5.80 -0.60 11.60
CA ASP A 42 4.44 -0.75 11.11
C ASP A 42 3.89 -2.15 11.42
N ARG A 43 4.75 -3.18 11.34
CA ARG A 43 4.42 -4.53 11.85
C ARG A 43 4.21 -4.54 13.36
N GLN A 44 5.05 -3.84 14.14
CA GLN A 44 4.86 -3.77 15.60
C GLN A 44 3.54 -3.09 15.98
N VAL A 45 3.12 -2.06 15.24
CA VAL A 45 1.81 -1.43 15.41
C VAL A 45 0.70 -2.41 15.04
N LEU A 46 0.82 -3.11 13.90
CA LEU A 46 -0.14 -4.12 13.47
C LEU A 46 -0.33 -5.23 14.51
N HIS A 47 0.77 -5.71 15.11
CA HIS A 47 0.73 -6.69 16.21
C HIS A 47 0.00 -6.14 17.43
N ALA A 48 0.25 -4.87 17.80
CA ALA A 48 -0.43 -4.24 18.93
C ALA A 48 -1.93 -4.09 18.67
N LEU A 49 -2.33 -3.77 17.44
CA LEU A 49 -3.73 -3.71 17.02
C LEU A 49 -4.41 -5.07 17.11
N ARG A 50 -3.77 -6.13 16.57
CA ARG A 50 -4.26 -7.52 16.70
C ARG A 50 -4.49 -7.92 18.14
N ALA A 51 -3.55 -7.58 19.03
CA ALA A 51 -3.62 -7.92 20.43
C ALA A 51 -4.64 -7.10 21.24
N SER A 52 -5.14 -5.99 20.69
CA SER A 52 -6.11 -5.13 21.38
C SER A 52 -7.49 -5.77 21.55
N ARG A 53 -7.81 -6.82 20.75
CA ARG A 53 -9.13 -7.46 20.68
C ARG A 53 -10.28 -6.50 20.34
N ILE A 54 -9.97 -5.32 19.83
CA ILE A 54 -10.94 -4.43 19.23
C ILE A 54 -11.09 -4.88 17.76
N PRO A 55 -12.31 -4.96 17.21
CA PRO A 55 -12.51 -5.19 15.78
C PRO A 55 -11.63 -4.27 14.95
N CYS A 56 -10.76 -4.84 14.11
CA CYS A 56 -9.82 -4.05 13.35
C CYS A 56 -9.76 -4.48 11.89
N THR A 57 -10.05 -3.51 11.01
CA THR A 57 -9.86 -3.61 9.57
C THR A 57 -8.65 -2.80 9.18
N HIS A 58 -7.77 -3.39 8.39
CA HIS A 58 -6.56 -2.79 7.88
C HIS A 58 -6.68 -2.60 6.37
N LEU A 59 -6.55 -1.36 5.92
CA LEU A 59 -6.57 -0.99 4.51
C LEU A 59 -5.16 -0.65 4.06
N VAL A 60 -4.62 -1.43 3.14
CA VAL A 60 -3.34 -1.13 2.46
C VAL A 60 -3.65 -0.50 1.12
N LEU A 61 -3.40 0.80 0.98
CA LEU A 61 -3.68 1.56 -0.23
C LEU A 61 -2.45 1.52 -1.16
N GLY A 62 -2.69 1.17 -2.42
CA GLY A 62 -1.66 1.12 -3.45
C GLY A 62 -0.46 0.25 -3.05
N PRO A 63 -0.59 -1.07 -2.90
CA PRO A 63 0.51 -1.93 -2.46
C PRO A 63 1.81 -1.68 -3.25
N GLY A 64 2.90 -1.35 -2.54
CA GLY A 64 4.22 -1.00 -3.05
C GLY A 64 4.44 0.49 -3.38
N CYS A 65 3.42 1.34 -3.26
CA CYS A 65 3.51 2.75 -3.67
C CYS A 65 4.49 3.62 -2.88
N ASP A 66 4.93 3.15 -1.70
CA ASP A 66 5.96 3.79 -0.90
C ASP A 66 7.38 3.55 -1.43
N GLY A 67 7.57 2.51 -2.26
CA GLY A 67 8.88 2.10 -2.79
C GLY A 67 9.73 1.30 -1.79
N GLU A 68 9.15 0.81 -0.70
CA GLU A 68 9.87 0.17 0.42
C GLU A 68 9.68 -1.36 0.44
N SER A 69 8.97 -1.90 -0.56
CA SER A 69 8.70 -3.33 -0.69
C SER A 69 9.05 -3.84 -2.08
N ALA A 70 9.85 -4.91 -2.16
CA ALA A 70 10.04 -5.63 -3.40
C ALA A 70 8.72 -6.31 -3.84
N VAL A 71 8.44 -6.32 -5.15
CA VAL A 71 7.21 -6.92 -5.71
C VAL A 71 7.02 -8.37 -5.25
N GLY A 72 8.09 -9.17 -5.25
CA GLY A 72 8.03 -10.57 -4.81
C GLY A 72 7.61 -10.71 -3.35
N ALA A 73 8.14 -9.86 -2.47
CA ALA A 73 7.79 -9.84 -1.05
C ALA A 73 6.33 -9.42 -0.84
N MET A 74 5.87 -8.38 -1.56
CA MET A 74 4.48 -7.95 -1.52
C MET A 74 3.53 -9.06 -1.99
N ARG A 75 3.83 -9.74 -3.12
CA ARG A 75 3.02 -10.88 -3.59
C ARG A 75 2.95 -11.99 -2.54
N ALA A 76 4.08 -12.35 -1.94
CA ALA A 76 4.13 -13.38 -0.91
C ALA A 76 3.30 -12.99 0.31
N ALA A 77 3.38 -11.73 0.75
CA ALA A 77 2.62 -11.22 1.89
C ALA A 77 1.10 -11.21 1.61
N VAL A 78 0.68 -10.71 0.43
CA VAL A 78 -0.74 -10.71 0.05
C VAL A 78 -1.28 -12.13 -0.08
N ARG A 79 -0.51 -13.05 -0.69
CA ARG A 79 -0.89 -14.46 -0.79
C ARG A 79 -1.04 -15.09 0.60
N HIS A 80 -0.14 -14.80 1.53
CA HIS A 80 -0.25 -15.31 2.90
C HIS A 80 -1.51 -14.81 3.61
N VAL A 81 -1.87 -13.53 3.42
CA VAL A 81 -3.11 -12.95 3.98
C VAL A 81 -4.37 -13.59 3.39
N ASP A 82 -4.35 -13.91 2.09
CA ASP A 82 -5.44 -14.61 1.41
C ASP A 82 -5.56 -16.07 1.90
N GLU A 83 -4.45 -16.80 1.93
CA GLU A 83 -4.37 -18.18 2.44
C GLU A 83 -4.80 -18.30 3.91
N SER A 84 -4.58 -17.26 4.72
CA SER A 84 -5.05 -17.23 6.11
C SER A 84 -6.54 -16.89 6.25
N GLY A 85 -7.26 -16.62 5.16
CA GLY A 85 -8.66 -16.17 5.17
C GLY A 85 -8.86 -14.77 5.75
N ALA A 86 -7.80 -13.97 5.84
CA ALA A 86 -7.86 -12.62 6.41
C ALA A 86 -8.15 -11.55 5.35
N LEU A 87 -7.98 -11.86 4.06
CA LEU A 87 -8.33 -10.96 2.96
C LEU A 87 -9.85 -10.82 2.86
N LEU A 88 -10.37 -9.64 3.18
CA LEU A 88 -11.79 -9.31 3.04
C LEU A 88 -12.15 -8.92 1.60
N GLY A 89 -11.17 -8.41 0.84
CA GLY A 89 -11.35 -8.11 -0.57
C GLY A 89 -10.38 -7.06 -1.09
N VAL A 90 -10.54 -6.76 -2.38
CA VAL A 90 -9.80 -5.71 -3.09
C VAL A 90 -10.77 -4.57 -3.40
N VAL A 91 -10.43 -3.36 -2.97
CA VAL A 91 -11.29 -2.18 -3.08
C VAL A 91 -10.74 -1.25 -4.15
N PRO A 92 -11.52 -0.83 -5.16
CA PRO A 92 -11.05 0.14 -6.14
C PRO A 92 -10.86 1.51 -5.51
N LEU A 93 -9.75 2.19 -5.82
CA LEU A 93 -9.46 3.55 -5.34
C LEU A 93 -9.99 4.65 -6.25
N ALA A 94 -10.62 4.32 -7.38
CA ALA A 94 -11.20 5.30 -8.30
C ALA A 94 -12.11 6.35 -7.61
N PRO A 95 -12.96 6.01 -6.62
CA PRO A 95 -13.75 7.00 -5.90
C PRO A 95 -12.93 8.04 -5.11
N LEU A 96 -11.64 7.78 -4.85
CA LEU A 96 -10.75 8.69 -4.14
C LEU A 96 -10.04 9.70 -5.06
N LEU A 97 -10.20 9.60 -6.39
CA LEU A 97 -9.45 10.46 -7.33
C LEU A 97 -9.70 11.95 -7.07
N GLU A 98 -10.96 12.38 -6.98
CA GLU A 98 -11.29 13.80 -6.74
C GLU A 98 -10.74 14.29 -5.38
N PRO A 99 -10.98 13.60 -4.24
CA PRO A 99 -10.33 13.96 -2.98
C PRO A 99 -8.80 14.01 -3.06
N LEU A 100 -8.15 13.04 -3.71
CA LEU A 100 -6.71 13.00 -3.87
C LEU A 100 -6.22 14.23 -4.64
N CYS A 101 -6.84 14.59 -5.76
CA CYS A 101 -6.50 15.80 -6.51
C CYS A 101 -6.51 17.06 -5.64
N ARG A 102 -7.49 17.19 -4.74
CA ARG A 102 -7.63 18.35 -3.84
C ARG A 102 -6.55 18.38 -2.76
N HIS A 103 -6.22 17.23 -2.18
CA HIS A 103 -5.38 17.15 -0.98
C HIS A 103 -3.91 16.81 -1.26
N SER A 104 -3.59 16.23 -2.42
CA SER A 104 -2.23 15.82 -2.79
C SER A 104 -1.45 16.90 -3.56
N ALA A 105 -2.13 17.91 -4.09
CA ALA A 105 -1.53 19.04 -4.81
C ALA A 105 -0.33 19.71 -4.11
N PRO A 106 -0.32 19.93 -2.77
CA PRO A 106 0.83 20.53 -2.10
C PRO A 106 2.00 19.55 -1.86
N LEU A 107 1.82 18.26 -2.12
CA LEU A 107 2.84 17.24 -1.88
C LEU A 107 3.75 17.10 -3.10
N ALA A 108 5.01 16.69 -2.88
CA ALA A 108 5.92 16.39 -3.98
C ALA A 108 5.39 15.22 -4.85
N PRO A 109 5.70 15.17 -6.16
CA PRO A 109 5.19 14.14 -7.07
C PRO A 109 5.52 12.71 -6.64
N ASN A 110 6.64 12.51 -5.97
CA ASN A 110 7.11 11.20 -5.48
C ASN A 110 6.51 10.80 -4.12
N ARG A 111 5.52 11.55 -3.60
CA ARG A 111 4.78 11.17 -2.39
C ARG A 111 3.66 10.22 -2.75
N THR A 112 3.43 9.21 -1.90
CA THR A 112 2.42 8.17 -2.08
C THR A 112 1.06 8.67 -2.61
N PRO A 113 0.45 9.75 -2.07
CA PRO A 113 -0.83 10.22 -2.60
C PRO A 113 -0.78 10.64 -4.07
N ASN A 114 0.32 11.26 -4.51
CA ASN A 114 0.51 11.65 -5.91
C ASN A 114 0.83 10.46 -6.81
N ILE A 115 1.53 9.44 -6.30
CA ILE A 115 1.77 8.18 -7.04
C ILE A 115 0.44 7.44 -7.31
N ILE A 116 -0.40 7.29 -6.28
CA ILE A 116 -1.75 6.70 -6.41
C ILE A 116 -2.61 7.54 -7.36
N LYS A 117 -2.60 8.88 -7.22
CA LYS A 117 -3.31 9.78 -8.12
C LYS A 117 -2.89 9.56 -9.58
N SER A 118 -1.60 9.54 -9.89
CA SER A 118 -1.11 9.33 -11.26
C SER A 118 -1.54 7.97 -11.83
N ALA A 119 -1.59 6.92 -11.00
CA ALA A 119 -2.10 5.62 -11.43
C ALA A 119 -3.59 5.66 -11.78
N LEU A 120 -4.39 6.37 -10.99
CA LEU A 120 -5.82 6.55 -11.23
C LEU A 120 -6.09 7.41 -12.48
N GLU A 121 -5.33 8.49 -12.68
CA GLU A 121 -5.39 9.31 -13.90
C GLU A 121 -5.04 8.49 -15.14
N ARG A 122 -3.98 7.68 -15.07
CA ARG A 122 -3.59 6.75 -16.14
C ARG A 122 -4.68 5.72 -16.44
N ALA A 123 -5.33 5.17 -15.43
CA ALA A 123 -6.41 4.19 -15.62
C ALA A 123 -7.71 4.81 -16.17
N ALA A 124 -7.93 6.10 -15.92
CA ALA A 124 -9.08 6.84 -16.44
C ALA A 124 -8.85 7.43 -17.85
N ALA A 125 -7.59 7.52 -18.28
CA ALA A 125 -7.26 8.03 -19.60
C ALA A 125 -7.86 7.12 -20.70
N PRO A 126 -8.36 7.69 -21.81
CA PRO A 126 -8.73 6.90 -22.98
C PRO A 126 -7.54 6.06 -23.44
N PRO A 127 -7.76 4.83 -23.96
CA PRO A 127 -6.68 4.10 -24.61
C PRO A 127 -6.12 4.99 -25.73
N GLU A 128 -4.83 5.32 -25.64
CA GLU A 128 -4.15 6.06 -26.69
C GLU A 128 -4.33 5.27 -28.00
N ALA A 129 -4.75 5.96 -29.07
CA ALA A 129 -4.73 5.37 -30.40
C ALA A 129 -3.27 4.95 -30.66
N ALA A 130 -3.06 3.65 -30.89
CA ALA A 130 -1.73 3.09 -31.10
C ALA A 130 -1.03 3.87 -32.22
N ASP A 131 -0.03 4.65 -31.85
CA ASP A 131 0.88 5.26 -32.82
C ASP A 131 1.83 4.14 -33.27
N GLU A 132 1.65 3.68 -34.50
CA GLU A 132 2.57 2.75 -35.19
C GLU A 132 3.87 3.51 -35.49
N GLY A 133 4.69 3.70 -34.45
CA GLY A 133 6.00 4.32 -34.54
C GLY A 133 7.12 3.29 -34.44
N ASP A 134 7.73 3.00 -35.58
CA ASP A 134 8.88 2.11 -35.71
C ASP A 134 10.10 2.56 -34.88
N GLY A 135 10.75 1.60 -34.21
CA GLY A 135 12.22 1.54 -34.14
C GLY A 135 12.95 2.11 -32.90
N GLU A 136 13.47 1.18 -32.10
CA GLU A 136 14.82 1.16 -31.50
C GLU A 136 15.28 2.28 -30.55
N GLY A 137 15.38 1.96 -29.25
CA GLY A 137 16.34 2.62 -28.36
C GLY A 137 16.00 2.67 -26.86
N SER A 138 16.86 2.02 -26.05
CA SER A 138 16.98 2.10 -24.58
C SER A 138 15.96 1.30 -23.75
N GLY A 139 16.44 0.70 -22.66
CA GLY A 139 15.76 -0.34 -21.87
C GLY A 139 14.27 -0.12 -21.70
N ALA A 140 13.49 -0.97 -22.38
CA ALA A 140 12.04 -0.82 -22.53
C ALA A 140 11.38 -0.53 -21.18
N ALA A 141 10.87 0.69 -21.02
CA ALA A 141 9.95 1.02 -19.95
C ALA A 141 8.82 0.00 -20.02
N ARG A 142 8.72 -0.88 -19.02
CA ARG A 142 7.65 -1.88 -18.96
C ARG A 142 6.35 -1.08 -18.83
N PRO A 143 5.47 -1.06 -19.85
CA PRO A 143 4.31 -0.15 -19.89
C PRO A 143 3.33 -0.39 -18.72
N ASP A 144 3.44 -1.56 -18.10
CA ASP A 144 2.61 -2.01 -16.97
C ASP A 144 3.22 -1.72 -15.59
N LEU A 145 4.48 -1.25 -15.50
CA LEU A 145 5.14 -0.96 -14.24
C LEU A 145 5.35 0.55 -14.03
N CYS A 146 5.02 1.01 -12.84
CA CYS A 146 5.40 2.29 -12.29
C CYS A 146 6.81 2.18 -11.69
N THR A 147 7.70 3.11 -12.03
CA THR A 147 9.02 3.22 -11.39
C THR A 147 8.94 4.25 -10.27
N ILE A 148 9.23 3.81 -9.05
CA ILE A 148 9.17 4.64 -7.84
C ILE A 148 10.59 4.77 -7.29
N ASN A 149 11.08 6.01 -7.19
CA ASN A 149 12.39 6.34 -6.67
C ASN A 149 12.25 7.05 -5.33
N ARG A 150 12.62 6.39 -4.22
CA ARG A 150 12.47 6.94 -2.88
C ARG A 150 13.53 6.39 -1.92
N HIS A 151 14.07 7.26 -1.06
CA HIS A 151 15.04 6.89 -0.02
C HIS A 151 16.27 6.10 -0.52
N GLY A 152 16.71 6.35 -1.77
CA GLY A 152 17.82 5.63 -2.39
C GLY A 152 17.45 4.26 -2.98
N ASN A 153 16.18 3.88 -2.92
CA ASN A 153 15.64 2.65 -3.49
C ASN A 153 14.84 2.95 -4.76
N THR A 154 14.97 2.06 -5.76
CA THR A 154 14.15 2.05 -6.96
C THR A 154 13.28 0.80 -6.94
N ALA A 155 11.96 0.99 -6.91
CA ALA A 155 10.98 -0.07 -7.00
C ALA A 155 10.24 0.00 -8.33
N HIS A 156 9.89 -1.17 -8.89
CA HIS A 156 9.07 -1.28 -10.09
C HIS A 156 7.77 -1.99 -9.73
N VAL A 157 6.68 -1.23 -9.58
CA VAL A 157 5.40 -1.72 -9.05
C VAL A 157 4.34 -1.73 -10.15
N PRO A 158 3.52 -2.78 -10.30
CA PRO A 158 2.45 -2.78 -11.29
C PRO A 158 1.49 -1.59 -11.12
N TRP A 159 1.21 -0.87 -12.21
CA TRP A 159 0.27 0.26 -12.19
C TRP A 159 -1.10 -0.14 -11.63
N SER A 160 -1.55 -1.36 -11.93
CA SER A 160 -2.83 -1.90 -11.45
C SER A 160 -2.90 -2.11 -9.95
N TRP A 161 -1.76 -2.23 -9.24
CA TRP A 161 -1.76 -2.30 -7.78
C TRP A 161 -2.02 -0.94 -7.15
N LEU A 162 -1.53 0.11 -7.80
CA LEU A 162 -1.63 1.49 -7.31
C LEU A 162 -3.05 2.06 -7.41
N THR A 163 -3.98 1.36 -8.07
CA THR A 163 -5.38 1.75 -8.24
C THR A 163 -6.33 1.03 -7.28
N VAL A 164 -5.81 0.17 -6.39
CA VAL A 164 -6.61 -0.62 -5.46
C VAL A 164 -6.09 -0.52 -4.03
N ALA A 165 -6.96 -0.82 -3.07
CA ALA A 165 -6.60 -1.14 -1.70
C ALA A 165 -6.91 -2.59 -1.38
N LEU A 166 -6.15 -3.15 -0.45
CA LEU A 166 -6.42 -4.45 0.15
C LEU A 166 -7.14 -4.23 1.48
N ALA A 167 -8.33 -4.82 1.64
CA ALA A 167 -9.03 -4.83 2.91
C ALA A 167 -8.72 -6.13 3.67
N ILE A 168 -8.16 -6.00 4.86
CA ILE A 168 -7.60 -7.11 5.63
C ILE A 168 -8.19 -7.09 7.03
N LYS A 169 -8.66 -8.25 7.49
CA LYS A 169 -9.10 -8.46 8.87
C LYS A 169 -7.90 -8.73 9.77
N LEU A 170 -7.74 -7.96 10.84
CA LEU A 170 -6.63 -8.17 11.79
C LEU A 170 -7.03 -8.96 13.03
N SER A 171 -8.22 -8.70 13.57
CA SER A 171 -8.72 -9.32 14.80
C SER A 171 -10.22 -9.54 14.71
N ASP A 172 -10.65 -10.69 15.21
CA ASP A 172 -12.01 -10.90 15.68
C ASP A 172 -12.17 -10.29 17.08
N ALA A 173 -13.34 -9.71 17.36
CA ALA A 173 -13.74 -9.41 18.74
C ALA A 173 -14.02 -10.71 19.50
#